data_AF-A0A327R724-F1
#
_entry.id   AF-A0A327R724-F1
#
_cell.length_a   1.000
_cell.length_b   1.000
_cell.length_c   1.000
_cell.angle_alpha   90.00
_cell.angle_beta   90.00
_cell.angle_gamma   90.00
#
_symmetry.space_group_name_H-M   'P 1'
#
loop_
_entity.id
_entity.type
_entity.pdbx_description
1 polymer ?
#
loop_
_entity_poly.entity_id
_entity_poly.type
_entity_poly.pdbx_seq_one_letter_code
_entity_poly.pdbx_strand_id
1 'polypeptide(L)'
;MIFDNLKVIGFIVILLPFYYKWRNGTEFVYEEIWIWLLAGFILITNIPAILIYLNYYLENKNTEFTLDYNEEKILITQNGIQKEYSKHDITKSTYHLGIYYKNAIDRGGRIPMLISDFGYWDLQFKNGDRYYLTNILHDFLLEIPKVPKTKYRFRFYPYISKNDNKQTIDLNEKPKKEKSLTETFIEKFKTKNEKQLLEILDNRKSYQEEAVKAAEILMRNKNVG
;
A
#
# COMPACT_ATOMS: atom_id res chain seq x y z
N MET A 1 -8.55 0.51 -16.26
CA MET A 1 -9.99 0.21 -16.39
C MET A 1 -10.78 0.57 -15.13
N ILE A 2 -10.65 -0.10 -13.98
CA ILE A 2 -11.43 0.26 -12.75
C ILE A 2 -11.13 1.70 -12.26
N PHE A 3 -9.87 2.12 -12.28
CA PHE A 3 -9.49 3.49 -11.90
C PHE A 3 -9.96 4.57 -12.89
N ASP A 4 -10.10 4.22 -14.17
CA ASP A 4 -10.62 5.14 -15.19
C ASP A 4 -12.13 5.33 -15.00
N ASN A 5 -12.83 4.24 -14.70
CA ASN A 5 -14.25 4.26 -14.36
C ASN A 5 -14.52 5.04 -13.06
N LEU A 6 -13.62 4.97 -12.08
CA LEU A 6 -13.72 5.74 -10.83
C LEU A 6 -13.58 7.25 -11.02
N LYS A 7 -12.67 7.67 -11.91
CA LYS A 7 -12.54 9.08 -12.29
C LYS A 7 -13.80 9.57 -12.99
N VAL A 8 -14.37 8.74 -13.87
CA VAL A 8 -15.64 9.05 -14.56
C VAL A 8 -16.80 9.12 -13.57
N ILE A 9 -16.92 8.20 -12.61
CA ILE A 9 -17.95 8.24 -11.57
C ILE A 9 -17.80 9.47 -10.69
N GLY A 10 -16.59 9.80 -10.24
CA GLY A 10 -16.34 11.01 -9.46
C GLY A 10 -16.67 12.28 -10.24
N PHE A 11 -16.34 12.31 -11.54
CA PHE A 11 -16.68 13.40 -12.44
C PHE A 11 -18.20 13.55 -12.64
N ILE A 12 -18.92 12.44 -12.79
CA ILE A 12 -20.39 12.42 -12.90
C ILE A 12 -21.02 12.88 -11.59
N VAL A 13 -20.64 12.34 -10.44
CA VAL A 13 -21.24 12.70 -9.15
C VAL A 13 -21.03 14.18 -8.81
N ILE A 14 -19.88 14.75 -9.20
CA ILE A 14 -19.60 16.17 -8.97
C ILE A 14 -20.29 17.05 -10.02
N LEU A 15 -20.22 16.75 -11.32
CA LEU A 15 -20.67 17.66 -12.39
C LEU A 15 -22.12 17.47 -12.84
N LEU A 16 -22.69 16.27 -12.70
CA LEU A 16 -24.07 15.99 -13.08
C LEU A 16 -25.09 16.87 -12.33
N PRO A 17 -24.93 17.14 -11.01
CA PRO A 17 -25.80 18.08 -10.30
C PRO A 17 -25.70 19.51 -10.86
N PHE A 18 -24.49 19.99 -11.18
CA PHE A 18 -24.30 21.32 -11.81
C PHE A 18 -24.91 21.38 -13.20
N TYR A 19 -24.70 20.34 -14.02
CA TYR A 19 -25.28 20.24 -15.36
C TYR A 19 -26.81 20.22 -15.31
N TYR A 20 -27.39 19.44 -14.41
CA TYR A 20 -28.85 19.36 -14.24
C TYR A 20 -29.45 20.71 -13.81
N LYS A 21 -28.84 21.39 -12.83
CA LYS A 21 -29.29 22.72 -12.41
C LYS A 21 -29.16 23.77 -13.50
N TRP A 22 -28.04 23.78 -14.23
CA TRP A 22 -27.83 24.69 -15.35
C TRP A 22 -28.84 24.46 -16.49
N ARG A 23 -29.10 23.19 -16.84
CA ARG A 23 -30.08 22.81 -17.88
C ARG A 23 -31.51 23.21 -17.53
N ASN A 24 -31.89 23.06 -16.25
CA ASN A 24 -33.27 23.25 -15.81
C ASN A 24 -33.56 24.67 -15.28
N GLY A 25 -32.58 25.58 -15.32
CA GLY A 25 -32.78 26.98 -14.92
C GLY A 25 -33.09 27.18 -13.45
N THR A 26 -32.77 26.20 -12.59
CA THR A 26 -33.01 26.27 -11.15
C THR A 26 -31.94 27.10 -10.47
N GLU A 27 -32.31 27.89 -9.46
CA GLU A 27 -31.34 28.68 -8.70
C GLU A 27 -30.26 27.79 -8.04
N PHE A 28 -29.02 28.28 -8.08
CA PHE A 28 -27.89 27.65 -7.40
C PHE A 28 -27.95 27.96 -5.90
N VAL A 29 -28.75 27.17 -5.17
CA VAL A 29 -28.75 27.17 -3.70
C VAL A 29 -27.44 26.55 -3.20
N TYR A 30 -26.63 27.34 -2.51
CA TYR A 30 -25.29 26.97 -2.07
C TYR A 30 -25.29 25.75 -1.14
N GLU A 31 -26.26 25.68 -0.23
CA GLU A 31 -26.43 24.59 0.74
C GLU A 31 -26.64 23.23 0.06
N GLU A 32 -27.44 23.19 -1.00
CA GLU A 32 -27.68 21.96 -1.77
C GLU A 32 -26.41 21.48 -2.48
N ILE A 33 -25.59 22.40 -3.02
CA ILE A 33 -24.32 22.05 -3.66
C ILE A 33 -23.38 21.41 -2.64
N TRP A 34 -23.30 21.94 -1.42
CA TRP A 34 -22.50 21.36 -0.36
C TRP A 34 -22.97 19.96 0.03
N ILE A 35 -24.27 19.73 0.09
CA ILE A 35 -24.83 18.40 0.35
C ILE A 35 -24.38 17.41 -0.73
N TRP A 36 -24.47 17.79 -2.01
CA TRP A 36 -24.03 16.93 -3.12
C TRP A 36 -22.52 16.67 -3.12
N LEU A 37 -21.71 17.70 -2.85
CA LEU A 37 -20.26 17.55 -2.73
C LEU A 37 -19.88 16.64 -1.56
N LEU A 38 -20.53 16.80 -0.41
CA LEU A 38 -20.31 15.96 0.76
C LEU A 38 -20.72 14.51 0.49
N ALA A 39 -21.91 14.29 -0.10
CA ALA A 39 -22.39 12.97 -0.50
C ALA A 39 -21.44 12.30 -1.51
N GLY A 40 -20.96 13.05 -2.50
CA GLY A 40 -19.99 12.57 -3.47
C GLY A 40 -18.63 12.24 -2.84
N PHE A 41 -18.15 13.07 -1.92
CA PHE A 41 -16.93 12.80 -1.17
C PHE A 41 -17.05 11.53 -0.32
N ILE A 42 -18.17 11.36 0.41
CA ILE A 42 -18.44 10.15 1.20
C ILE A 42 -18.45 8.93 0.27
N LEU A 43 -19.14 8.99 -0.87
CA LEU A 43 -19.17 7.87 -1.82
C LEU A 43 -17.76 7.53 -2.31
N ILE A 44 -17.02 8.50 -2.85
CA ILE A 44 -15.69 8.28 -3.43
C ILE A 44 -14.70 7.71 -2.39
N THR A 45 -14.72 8.25 -1.17
CA THR A 45 -13.81 7.79 -0.10
C THR A 45 -14.14 6.40 0.40
N ASN A 46 -15.41 5.95 0.29
CA ASN A 46 -15.85 4.62 0.71
C ASN A 46 -15.79 3.55 -0.39
N ILE A 47 -15.60 3.91 -1.66
CA ILE A 47 -15.48 2.91 -2.75
C ILE A 47 -14.49 1.77 -2.44
N PRO A 48 -13.29 2.01 -1.88
CA PRO A 48 -12.36 0.93 -1.58
C PRO A 48 -12.91 -0.06 -0.55
N ALA A 49 -13.61 0.42 0.48
CA ALA A 49 -14.27 -0.43 1.46
C ALA A 49 -15.36 -1.26 0.77
N ILE A 50 -16.20 -0.63 -0.07
CA ILE A 50 -17.23 -1.31 -0.87
C ILE A 50 -16.61 -2.40 -1.76
N LEU A 51 -15.49 -2.12 -2.42
CA LEU A 51 -14.80 -3.11 -3.26
C LEU A 51 -14.29 -4.31 -2.45
N ILE A 52 -13.81 -4.11 -1.23
CA ILE A 52 -13.37 -5.22 -0.37
C ILE A 52 -14.57 -6.04 0.11
N TYR A 53 -15.69 -5.39 0.49
CA TYR A 53 -16.92 -6.12 0.78
C TYR A 53 -17.44 -6.92 -0.41
N LEU A 54 -17.44 -6.34 -1.62
CA LEU A 54 -17.81 -7.06 -2.84
C LEU A 54 -16.87 -8.25 -3.10
N ASN A 55 -15.56 -8.06 -2.93
CA ASN A 55 -14.58 -9.13 -3.04
C ASN A 55 -14.80 -10.24 -2.00
N TYR A 56 -15.14 -9.90 -0.76
CA TYR A 56 -15.53 -10.88 0.26
C TYR A 56 -16.76 -11.68 -0.22
N TYR A 57 -17.79 -11.00 -0.71
CA TYR A 57 -18.99 -11.67 -1.21
C TYR A 57 -18.71 -12.62 -2.39
N LEU A 58 -17.79 -12.25 -3.28
CA LEU A 58 -17.45 -13.02 -4.48
C LEU A 58 -16.50 -14.18 -4.18
N GLU A 59 -15.50 -13.98 -3.31
CA GLU A 59 -14.39 -14.92 -3.12
C GLU A 59 -14.47 -15.68 -1.78
N ASN A 60 -15.15 -15.15 -0.76
CA ASN A 60 -15.06 -15.64 0.63
C ASN A 60 -16.39 -15.93 1.34
N LYS A 61 -17.55 -15.50 0.82
CA LYS A 61 -18.86 -15.63 1.52
C LYS A 61 -19.16 -17.04 2.03
N ASN A 62 -18.80 -18.05 1.25
CA ASN A 62 -19.00 -19.46 1.57
C ASN A 62 -17.66 -20.17 1.85
N THR A 63 -16.71 -19.42 2.41
CA THR A 63 -15.39 -19.91 2.75
C THR A 63 -15.25 -19.90 4.27
N GLU A 64 -14.78 -21.01 4.82
CA GLU A 64 -14.28 -21.10 6.19
C GLU A 64 -12.77 -21.27 6.15
N PHE A 65 -12.07 -20.60 7.06
CA PHE A 65 -10.61 -20.60 7.11
C PHE A 65 -10.14 -20.80 8.54
N THR A 66 -9.33 -21.84 8.76
CA THR A 66 -8.79 -22.19 10.06
C THR A 66 -7.28 -22.38 9.97
N LEU A 67 -6.56 -21.75 10.90
CA LEU A 67 -5.13 -21.93 11.10
C LEU A 67 -4.89 -22.72 12.37
N ASP A 68 -4.39 -23.95 12.24
CA ASP A 68 -3.89 -24.71 13.38
C ASP A 68 -2.40 -24.39 13.59
N TYR A 69 -2.09 -23.77 14.74
CA TYR A 69 -0.71 -23.45 15.09
C TYR A 69 0.07 -24.65 15.63
N ASN A 70 -0.61 -25.60 16.27
CA ASN A 70 -0.01 -26.77 16.89
C ASN A 70 0.32 -27.83 15.84
N GLU A 71 -0.62 -28.09 14.93
CA GLU A 71 -0.45 -29.09 13.86
C GLU A 71 0.21 -28.51 12.60
N GLU A 72 0.49 -27.20 12.57
CA GLU A 72 1.02 -26.49 11.40
C GLU A 72 0.20 -26.68 10.12
N LYS A 73 -1.13 -26.70 10.28
CA LYS A 73 -2.10 -26.93 9.20
C LYS A 73 -2.94 -25.71 8.90
N ILE A 74 -3.40 -25.66 7.65
CA ILE A 74 -4.39 -24.71 7.17
C ILE A 74 -5.55 -25.51 6.62
N LEU A 75 -6.74 -25.28 7.16
CA LEU A 75 -7.98 -25.83 6.62
C LEU A 75 -8.76 -24.73 5.93
N ILE A 76 -9.15 -25.01 4.68
CA ILE A 76 -9.96 -24.11 3.87
C ILE A 76 -11.15 -24.90 3.35
N THR A 77 -12.35 -24.52 3.76
CA THR A 77 -13.60 -25.07 3.23
C THR A 77 -14.22 -24.02 2.34
N GLN A 78 -14.28 -24.26 1.02
CA GLN A 78 -14.89 -23.32 0.07
C GLN A 78 -16.03 -24.00 -0.68
N ASN A 79 -17.23 -23.41 -0.60
CA ASN A 79 -18.44 -23.98 -1.21
C ASN A 79 -18.69 -25.45 -0.80
N GLY A 80 -18.44 -25.77 0.47
CA GLY A 80 -18.60 -27.12 1.03
C GLY A 80 -17.47 -28.10 0.72
N ILE A 81 -16.46 -27.71 -0.08
CA ILE A 81 -15.28 -28.54 -0.34
C ILE A 81 -14.19 -28.16 0.64
N GLN A 82 -13.86 -29.08 1.55
CA GLN A 82 -12.79 -28.93 2.51
C GLN A 82 -11.47 -29.43 1.93
N LYS A 83 -10.42 -28.61 2.06
CA LYS A 83 -9.04 -28.97 1.73
C LYS A 83 -8.14 -28.64 2.92
N GLU A 84 -7.21 -29.53 3.18
CA GLU A 84 -6.18 -29.38 4.21
C GLU A 84 -4.83 -29.17 3.54
N TYR A 85 -4.05 -28.23 4.08
CA TYR A 85 -2.72 -27.90 3.62
C TYR A 85 -1.74 -27.85 4.79
N SER A 86 -0.50 -28.28 4.56
CA SER A 86 0.58 -27.96 5.49
C SER A 86 1.04 -26.51 5.30
N LYS A 87 1.47 -25.84 6.38
CA LYS A 87 2.18 -24.55 6.28
C LYS A 87 3.41 -24.63 5.38
N HIS A 88 4.05 -25.79 5.28
CA HIS A 88 5.20 -26.01 4.39
C HIS A 88 4.84 -26.10 2.91
N ASP A 89 3.56 -26.22 2.57
CA ASP A 89 3.09 -26.24 1.18
C ASP A 89 2.81 -24.86 0.62
N ILE A 90 3.00 -23.81 1.43
CA ILE A 90 2.80 -22.43 1.02
C ILE A 90 3.97 -22.02 0.13
N THR A 91 3.68 -21.76 -1.14
CA THR A 91 4.64 -21.22 -2.12
C THR A 91 4.63 -19.70 -2.13
N LYS A 92 3.47 -19.09 -1.83
CA LYS A 92 3.32 -17.64 -1.73
C LYS A 92 2.40 -17.28 -0.57
N SER A 93 2.86 -16.36 0.26
CA SER A 93 2.04 -15.68 1.27
C SER A 93 2.29 -14.18 1.16
N THR A 94 1.27 -13.41 0.79
CA THR A 94 1.40 -11.95 0.67
C THR A 94 0.20 -11.23 1.26
N TYR A 95 0.46 -10.36 2.24
CA TYR A 95 -0.55 -9.44 2.78
C TYR A 95 -0.59 -8.17 1.94
N HIS A 96 -1.74 -7.91 1.33
CA HIS A 96 -2.02 -6.68 0.62
C HIS A 96 -2.79 -5.73 1.53
N LEU A 97 -2.05 -4.78 2.12
CA LEU A 97 -2.52 -3.89 3.18
C LEU A 97 -2.60 -2.45 2.69
N GLY A 98 -3.37 -1.63 3.40
CA GLY A 98 -3.38 -0.17 3.26
C GLY A 98 -1.99 0.43 3.52
N ILE A 99 -1.68 1.55 2.85
CA ILE A 99 -0.38 2.23 2.95
C ILE A 99 -0.06 2.73 4.37
N TYR A 100 -1.07 2.87 5.22
CA TYR A 100 -0.93 3.34 6.60
C TYR A 100 -0.23 2.32 7.51
N TYR A 101 -0.39 1.01 7.23
CA TYR A 101 0.42 -0.02 7.90
C TYR A 101 1.91 0.08 7.57
N LYS A 102 2.26 0.75 6.47
CA LYS A 102 3.66 1.04 6.14
C LYS A 102 4.31 2.00 7.14
N ASN A 103 3.52 2.82 7.84
CA ASN A 103 4.06 3.79 8.81
C ASN A 103 4.81 3.13 9.96
N ALA A 104 4.37 1.95 10.41
CA ALA A 104 5.09 1.22 11.45
C ALA A 104 6.52 0.87 11.02
N ILE A 105 6.76 0.81 9.71
CA ILE A 105 8.02 0.38 9.10
C ILE A 105 8.89 1.57 8.67
N ASP A 106 8.29 2.59 8.05
CA ASP A 106 9.03 3.73 7.47
C ASP A 106 8.79 5.07 8.16
N ARG A 107 8.00 5.11 9.24
CA ARG A 107 7.69 6.30 10.05
C ARG A 107 7.25 7.52 9.23
N GLY A 108 6.65 7.30 8.06
CA GLY A 108 6.29 8.35 7.10
C GLY A 108 5.14 9.29 7.53
N GLY A 109 4.70 9.24 8.79
CA GLY A 109 3.72 10.18 9.36
C GLY A 109 2.33 10.15 8.71
N ARG A 110 1.92 9.06 8.05
CA ARG A 110 0.62 9.01 7.34
C ARG A 110 -0.52 8.87 8.35
N ILE A 111 -1.62 9.60 8.16
CA ILE A 111 -2.81 9.51 9.04
C ILE A 111 -3.70 8.36 8.56
N PRO A 112 -4.08 7.38 9.40
CA PRO A 112 -4.98 6.30 9.03
C PRO A 112 -6.30 6.84 8.43
N MET A 113 -6.70 6.30 7.28
CA MET A 113 -8.02 6.53 6.68
C MET A 113 -8.97 5.38 7.00
N LEU A 114 -10.28 5.56 6.82
CA LEU A 114 -11.30 4.50 7.00
C LEU A 114 -10.99 3.22 6.20
N ILE A 115 -10.29 3.36 5.08
CA ILE A 115 -9.89 2.26 4.21
C ILE A 115 -8.65 1.51 4.71
N SER A 116 -8.01 1.99 5.79
CA SER A 116 -6.78 1.41 6.31
C SER A 116 -7.02 0.01 6.78
N ASP A 117 -8.14 -0.22 7.48
CA ASP A 117 -8.48 -1.49 8.11
C ASP A 117 -9.04 -2.52 7.12
N PHE A 118 -8.75 -2.37 5.83
CA PHE A 118 -9.12 -3.33 4.81
C PHE A 118 -7.87 -3.89 4.13
N GLY A 119 -7.91 -5.18 3.81
CA GLY A 119 -6.82 -5.89 3.18
C GLY A 119 -7.25 -7.25 2.67
N TYR A 120 -6.34 -7.90 1.95
CA TYR A 120 -6.50 -9.32 1.61
C TYR A 120 -5.16 -10.03 1.65
N TRP A 121 -5.23 -11.31 1.94
CA TRP A 121 -4.13 -12.24 1.93
C TRP A 121 -4.18 -13.06 0.64
N ASP A 122 -3.14 -12.92 -0.19
CA ASP A 122 -2.89 -13.77 -1.35
C ASP A 122 -2.04 -14.97 -0.93
N LEU A 123 -2.69 -16.12 -0.85
CA LEU A 123 -2.11 -17.38 -0.37
C LEU A 123 -2.10 -18.39 -1.51
N GLN A 124 -0.94 -18.95 -1.84
CA GLN A 124 -0.77 -19.97 -2.87
C GLN A 124 -0.02 -21.18 -2.32
N PHE A 125 -0.47 -22.36 -2.74
CA PHE A 125 0.09 -23.64 -2.33
C PHE A 125 0.86 -24.32 -3.48
N LYS A 126 1.67 -25.33 -3.15
CA LYS A 126 2.49 -26.11 -4.11
C LYS A 126 1.65 -26.81 -5.17
N ASN A 127 0.45 -27.25 -4.82
CA ASN A 127 -0.49 -27.91 -5.73
C ASN A 127 -1.15 -26.93 -6.73
N GLY A 128 -0.83 -25.63 -6.66
CA GLY A 128 -1.36 -24.60 -7.54
C GLY A 128 -2.63 -23.93 -7.02
N ASP A 129 -3.24 -24.44 -5.95
CA ASP A 129 -4.39 -23.78 -5.33
C ASP A 129 -4.01 -22.39 -4.83
N ARG A 130 -4.88 -21.41 -5.09
CA ARG A 130 -4.64 -20.00 -4.74
C ARG A 130 -5.91 -19.38 -4.19
N TYR A 131 -5.79 -18.72 -3.05
CA TYR A 131 -6.89 -18.11 -2.33
C TYR A 131 -6.61 -16.62 -2.09
N TYR A 132 -7.66 -15.82 -2.22
CA TYR A 132 -7.65 -14.41 -1.84
C TYR A 132 -8.57 -14.22 -0.64
N LEU A 133 -7.98 -14.21 0.55
CA LEU A 133 -8.72 -14.15 1.81
C LEU A 133 -8.77 -12.70 2.27
N THR A 134 -9.93 -12.07 2.22
CA THR A 134 -10.12 -10.71 2.75
C THR A 134 -10.01 -10.72 4.27
N ASN A 135 -9.62 -9.59 4.86
CA ASN A 135 -9.52 -9.45 6.31
C ASN A 135 -10.88 -9.49 7.03
N ILE A 136 -11.99 -9.43 6.28
CA ILE A 136 -13.35 -9.68 6.77
C ILE A 136 -13.53 -11.16 7.14
N LEU A 137 -12.92 -12.07 6.35
CA LEU A 137 -12.98 -13.51 6.62
C LEU A 137 -12.11 -13.89 7.81
N HIS A 138 -10.89 -13.36 7.87
CA HIS A 138 -9.93 -13.66 8.93
C HIS A 138 -9.06 -12.45 9.19
N ASP A 139 -8.94 -12.03 10.45
CA ASP A 139 -8.12 -10.88 10.80
C ASP A 139 -6.61 -11.24 10.78
N PHE A 140 -5.91 -10.67 9.80
CA PHE A 140 -4.46 -10.75 9.65
C PHE A 140 -3.79 -9.36 9.67
N LEU A 141 -4.48 -8.32 10.15
CA LEU A 141 -3.96 -6.95 10.22
C LEU A 141 -2.94 -6.74 11.37
N LEU A 142 -2.72 -7.75 12.20
CA LEU A 142 -1.79 -7.73 13.33
C LEU A 142 -0.32 -7.66 12.89
N GLU A 143 0.54 -7.09 13.74
CA GLU A 143 1.97 -6.83 13.48
C GLU A 143 2.80 -8.08 13.15
N ILE A 144 2.35 -9.27 13.57
CA ILE A 144 3.06 -10.53 13.39
C ILE A 144 2.40 -11.35 12.28
N PRO A 145 3.14 -11.76 11.23
CA PRO A 145 2.60 -12.61 10.18
C PRO A 145 2.17 -13.96 10.74
N LYS A 146 1.00 -14.45 10.32
CA LYS A 146 0.43 -15.73 10.82
C LYS A 146 1.17 -16.94 10.25
N VAL A 147 1.90 -16.76 9.15
CA VAL A 147 2.66 -17.78 8.44
C VAL A 147 4.09 -17.28 8.17
N PRO A 148 5.12 -18.15 8.27
CA PRO A 148 6.49 -17.80 7.93
C PRO A 148 6.65 -17.24 6.50
N LYS A 149 7.65 -16.39 6.29
CA LYS A 149 8.00 -15.81 4.97
C LYS A 149 6.86 -15.04 4.29
N THR A 150 5.86 -14.60 5.07
CA THR A 150 4.80 -13.73 4.57
C THR A 150 5.38 -12.38 4.18
N LYS A 151 5.15 -11.99 2.92
CA LYS A 151 5.55 -10.69 2.40
C LYS A 151 4.40 -9.70 2.49
N TYR A 152 4.73 -8.43 2.39
CA TYR A 152 3.81 -7.32 2.54
C TYR A 152 3.80 -6.49 1.28
N ARG A 153 2.62 -6.02 0.94
CA ARG A 153 2.43 -5.08 -0.14
C ARG A 153 1.45 -4.00 0.26
N PHE A 154 2.00 -2.81 0.41
CA PHE A 154 1.27 -1.62 0.76
C PHE A 154 0.65 -0.99 -0.49
N ARG A 155 -0.66 -0.73 -0.42
CA ARG A 155 -1.40 -0.05 -1.48
C ARG A 155 -2.16 1.12 -0.86
N PHE A 156 -2.32 2.18 -1.64
CA PHE A 156 -3.25 3.23 -1.25
C PHE A 156 -4.69 2.69 -1.17
N TYR A 157 -5.07 1.83 -2.12
CA TYR A 157 -6.33 1.09 -2.11
C TYR A 157 -6.08 -0.42 -2.18
N PRO A 158 -6.46 -1.20 -1.15
CA PRO A 158 -6.42 -2.65 -1.21
C PRO A 158 -7.56 -3.15 -2.11
N TYR A 159 -7.21 -3.88 -3.17
CA TYR A 159 -8.15 -4.59 -4.03
C TYR A 159 -7.49 -5.86 -4.57
N ILE A 160 -8.29 -6.92 -4.77
CA ILE A 160 -7.80 -8.18 -5.31
C ILE A 160 -7.40 -7.97 -6.77
N SER A 161 -6.13 -8.26 -7.07
CA SER A 161 -5.61 -8.27 -8.43
C SER A 161 -5.00 -9.63 -8.71
N LYS A 162 -5.63 -10.40 -9.61
CA LYS A 162 -5.18 -11.77 -9.90
C LYS A 162 -3.83 -11.80 -10.65
N ASN A 163 -3.60 -10.78 -11.48
CA ASN A 163 -2.41 -10.62 -12.34
C ASN A 163 -1.42 -9.60 -11.76
N ASP A 164 -1.02 -9.79 -10.51
CA ASP A 164 -0.18 -8.80 -9.84
C ASP A 164 1.28 -9.20 -9.69
N ASN A 165 2.13 -8.58 -10.52
CA ASN A 165 3.56 -8.85 -10.58
C ASN A 165 4.43 -7.78 -9.88
N LYS A 166 3.83 -6.78 -9.19
CA LYS A 166 4.65 -5.75 -8.54
C LYS A 166 5.36 -6.27 -7.28
N GLN A 167 6.50 -5.64 -6.97
CA GLN A 167 7.38 -5.97 -5.86
C GLN A 167 6.65 -6.01 -4.50
N THR A 168 7.02 -7.01 -3.70
CA THR A 168 6.58 -7.23 -2.31
C THR A 168 7.76 -7.03 -1.37
N ILE A 169 7.50 -6.65 -0.12
CA ILE A 169 8.51 -6.36 0.90
C ILE A 169 8.48 -7.48 1.94
N ASP A 170 9.62 -8.02 2.33
CA ASP A 170 9.72 -8.87 3.53
C ASP A 170 10.04 -7.99 4.73
N LEU A 171 9.24 -8.05 5.80
CA LEU A 171 9.47 -7.27 7.02
C LEU A 171 10.43 -7.96 7.99
N ASN A 172 10.65 -9.26 7.82
CA ASN A 172 11.65 -10.00 8.59
C ASN A 172 13.05 -9.82 8.02
N GLU A 173 13.18 -9.40 6.76
CA GLU A 173 14.43 -8.85 6.26
C GLU A 173 14.72 -7.57 7.05
N LYS A 174 15.90 -7.50 7.69
CA LYS A 174 16.34 -6.33 8.45
C LYS A 174 15.96 -5.08 7.66
N PRO A 175 15.26 -4.09 8.24
CA PRO A 175 14.96 -2.86 7.53
C PRO A 175 16.29 -2.37 6.95
N LYS A 176 16.34 -2.14 5.64
CA LYS A 176 17.52 -1.50 5.02
C LYS A 176 17.78 -0.28 5.89
N LYS A 177 18.91 -0.30 6.61
CA LYS A 177 19.25 0.73 7.59
C LYS A 177 18.91 2.06 6.95
N GLU A 178 18.00 2.80 7.57
CA GLU A 178 17.50 4.04 6.99
C GLU A 178 18.72 4.90 6.72
N LYS A 179 18.93 5.25 5.45
CA LYS A 179 20.16 5.94 5.06
C LYS A 179 20.22 7.23 5.84
N SER A 180 21.34 7.51 6.48
CA SER A 180 21.51 8.83 7.08
C SER A 180 21.36 9.90 5.98
N LEU A 181 20.95 11.11 6.36
CA LEU A 181 20.90 12.24 5.41
C LEU A 181 22.26 12.39 4.69
N THR A 182 23.37 12.18 5.42
CA THR A 182 24.72 12.15 4.86
C THR A 182 24.89 11.05 3.80
N GLU A 183 24.47 9.81 4.06
CA GLU A 183 24.52 8.71 3.08
C GLU A 183 23.69 8.99 1.83
N THR A 184 22.55 9.65 2.00
CA THR A 184 21.69 10.08 0.89
C THR A 184 22.40 11.12 0.02
N PHE A 185 23.08 12.10 0.64
CA PHE A 185 23.89 13.08 -0.07
C PHE A 185 25.13 12.46 -0.73
N ILE A 186 25.77 11.47 -0.11
CA ILE A 186 26.90 10.73 -0.70
C ILE A 186 26.47 10.07 -2.02
N GLU A 187 25.31 9.42 -2.06
CA GLU A 187 24.80 8.84 -3.31
C GLU A 187 24.45 9.90 -4.35
N LYS A 188 23.76 10.97 -3.93
CA LYS A 188 23.39 12.08 -4.83
C LYS A 188 24.62 12.78 -5.42
N PHE A 189 25.71 12.85 -4.68
CA PHE A 189 26.95 13.52 -5.08
C PHE A 189 27.96 12.58 -5.74
N LYS A 190 27.67 11.28 -5.84
CA LYS A 190 28.56 10.29 -6.46
C LYS A 190 28.89 10.61 -7.92
N THR A 191 27.97 11.26 -8.64
CA THR A 191 28.16 11.68 -10.05
C THR A 191 28.81 13.07 -10.19
N LYS A 192 29.02 13.81 -9.09
CA LYS A 192 29.64 15.13 -9.14
C LYS A 192 31.15 15.02 -9.35
N ASN A 193 31.69 15.99 -10.09
CA ASN A 193 33.14 16.14 -10.25
C ASN A 193 33.73 16.97 -9.09
N GLU A 194 35.07 17.02 -9.01
CA GLU A 194 35.78 17.69 -7.92
C GLU A 194 35.44 19.18 -7.82
N LYS A 195 35.34 19.88 -8.96
CA LYS A 195 34.97 21.30 -8.98
C LYS A 195 33.58 21.54 -8.35
N GLN A 196 32.62 20.67 -8.64
CA GLN A 196 31.27 20.74 -8.06
C GLN A 196 31.21 20.37 -6.59
N LEU A 197 32.11 19.49 -6.12
CA LEU A 197 32.22 19.15 -4.70
C LEU A 197 32.89 20.29 -3.92
N LEU A 198 33.94 20.90 -4.50
CA LEU A 198 34.60 22.09 -3.94
C LEU A 198 33.64 23.26 -3.80
N GLU A 199 32.79 23.52 -4.80
CA GLU A 199 31.77 24.56 -4.72
C GLU A 199 30.81 24.38 -3.53
N ILE A 200 30.48 23.13 -3.17
CA ILE A 200 29.66 22.81 -2.00
C ILE A 200 30.44 23.07 -0.71
N LEU A 201 31.74 22.75 -0.70
CA LEU A 201 32.64 22.95 0.44
C LEU A 201 33.05 24.42 0.63
N ASP A 202 33.02 25.24 -0.41
CA ASP A 202 33.29 26.68 -0.34
C ASP A 202 32.05 27.46 0.14
N ASN A 203 30.86 26.96 -0.21
CA ASN A 203 29.58 27.56 0.16
C ASN A 203 28.88 26.87 1.35
N ARG A 204 29.64 26.39 2.34
CA ARG A 204 29.12 25.54 3.45
C ARG A 204 27.88 26.11 4.14
N LYS A 205 27.80 27.43 4.30
CA LYS A 205 26.68 28.13 4.97
C LYS A 205 25.34 28.01 4.21
N SER A 206 25.39 27.73 2.91
CA SER A 206 24.22 27.60 2.04
C SER A 206 23.72 26.15 1.93
N TYR A 207 24.41 25.19 2.53
CA TYR A 207 24.09 23.77 2.47
C TYR A 207 23.81 23.20 3.86
N GLN A 208 23.05 22.10 3.90
CA GLN A 208 22.85 21.32 5.12
C GLN A 208 24.19 20.73 5.59
N GLU A 209 24.39 20.60 6.90
CA GLU A 209 25.64 20.05 7.46
C GLU A 209 25.95 18.65 6.92
N GLU A 210 24.92 17.83 6.71
CA GLU A 210 25.02 16.47 6.17
C GLU A 210 25.43 16.45 4.69
N ALA A 211 25.04 17.48 3.92
CA ALA A 211 25.48 17.65 2.54
C ALA A 211 26.97 18.06 2.49
N VAL A 212 27.40 18.94 3.39
CA VAL A 212 28.82 19.34 3.51
C VAL A 212 29.67 18.14 3.91
N LYS A 213 29.27 17.37 4.94
CA LYS A 213 29.96 16.14 5.36
C LYS A 213 30.04 15.11 4.23
N ALA A 214 28.97 14.95 3.46
CA ALA A 214 28.98 14.05 2.30
C ALA A 214 29.98 14.47 1.22
N ALA A 215 30.08 15.78 0.94
CA ALA A 215 31.05 16.31 -0.01
C ALA A 215 32.50 16.14 0.49
N GLU A 216 32.76 16.32 1.79
CA GLU A 216 34.08 16.08 2.40
C GLU A 216 34.52 14.62 2.25
N ILE A 217 33.61 13.67 2.53
CA ILE A 217 33.86 12.23 2.40
C ILE A 217 34.21 11.87 0.95
N LEU A 218 33.46 12.38 -0.02
CA LEU A 218 33.69 12.10 -1.44
C LEU A 218 34.97 12.74 -1.98
N MET A 219 35.30 13.96 -1.56
CA MET A 219 36.57 14.61 -1.92
C MET A 219 37.77 13.87 -1.35
N ARG A 220 37.70 13.44 -0.09
CA ARG A 220 38.77 12.65 0.54
C ARG A 220 39.01 11.32 -0.20
N ASN A 221 37.95 10.65 -0.64
CA ASN A 221 38.07 9.40 -1.38
C ASN A 221 38.64 9.57 -2.79
N LYS A 222 38.46 10.74 -3.42
CA LYS A 222 39.05 11.06 -4.73
C LYS A 222 40.53 11.42 -4.64
N ASN A 223 40.95 12.08 -3.56
CA ASN A 223 42.36 12.46 -3.33
C ASN A 223 43.28 11.32 -2.87
N VAL A 224 42.72 10.12 -2.64
CA VAL A 224 43.46 8.91 -2.22
C VAL A 224 43.60 7.91 -3.39
N GLY A 225 43.13 8.28 -4.59
CA GLY A 225 43.26 7.51 -5.83
C GLY A 225 44.45 7.92 -6.68
#